data_AF-A0A820VWC1-F1
#
_entry.id   AF-A0A820VWC1-F1
#
_cell.length_a   1.000
_cell.length_b   1.000
_cell.length_c   1.000
_cell.angle_alpha   90.00
_cell.angle_beta   90.00
_cell.angle_gamma   90.00
#
_symmetry.space_group_name_H-M   'P 1'
#
loop_
_entity.id
_entity.type
_entity.pdbx_description
1 polymer ?
#
loop_
_entity_poly.entity_id
_entity_poly.type
_entity_poly.pdbx_seq_one_letter_code
_entity_poly.pdbx_strand_id
1 'polypeptide(L)'
;MTLLDAYHIFDERHPGAVARSAFNALRPREVKTATPHDTCMCIIHENMDLLLKCFNDECDDCPTKSITDILTDNNMMDLDDECSWNLWKKVNNKFDLQQMSGSIDSLLTEIEEGWPLFLLHTHINREQRECIKDLRCQSTDKTFVVAQIDFSMNYTLVRQREVQQGFFSQHQVTLFTIHLTIGKEQRNLAIISDYMEHTTVFVHCEQKVLTQFIKKNFPLVKKINYVSDGACAHFKNNASILNLIHHKIDFDLDACWTFTATGHGKGAGDGIGAVLKFSARRATLSKNILMSNPKDFYEFTQKQQLETARRSNKDIPGVHAFFLESDEIEEAKNFEQQVKKAFASIRLYLY
;
A
#
# COMPACT_ATOMS: atom_id res chain seq x y z
N MET A 1 -7.56 -19.51 -15.59
CA MET A 1 -6.48 -19.96 -16.48
C MET A 1 -6.76 -21.39 -16.88
N THR A 2 -6.98 -21.62 -18.17
CA THR A 2 -7.24 -22.97 -18.69
C THR A 2 -5.93 -23.75 -18.81
N LEU A 3 -6.02 -25.07 -18.97
CA LEU A 3 -4.85 -25.93 -19.24
C LEU A 3 -4.10 -25.48 -20.51
N LEU A 4 -4.82 -24.94 -21.48
CA LEU A 4 -4.24 -24.46 -22.74
C LEU A 4 -3.44 -23.16 -22.50
N ASP A 5 -4.00 -22.21 -21.76
CA ASP A 5 -3.31 -20.96 -21.41
C ASP A 5 -2.03 -21.23 -20.60
N ALA A 6 -2.13 -22.15 -19.64
CA ALA A 6 -0.97 -22.56 -18.83
C ALA A 6 0.13 -23.20 -19.68
N TYR A 7 -0.24 -23.99 -20.70
CA TYR A 7 0.71 -24.56 -21.65
C TYR A 7 1.36 -23.49 -22.52
N HIS A 8 0.59 -22.52 -23.05
CA HIS A 8 1.13 -21.43 -23.85
C HIS A 8 2.15 -20.59 -23.08
N ILE A 9 1.83 -20.20 -21.83
CA ILE A 9 2.76 -19.47 -20.97
C ILE A 9 4.03 -20.29 -20.69
N PHE A 10 3.90 -21.61 -20.54
CA PHE A 10 5.04 -22.49 -20.34
C PHE A 10 5.92 -22.58 -21.59
N ASP A 11 5.32 -22.78 -22.77
CA ASP A 11 6.03 -22.92 -24.04
C ASP A 11 6.69 -21.60 -24.49
N GLU A 12 6.08 -20.45 -24.20
CA GLU A 12 6.71 -19.14 -24.40
C GLU A 12 7.99 -18.97 -23.57
N ARG A 13 8.00 -19.47 -22.33
CA ARG A 13 9.15 -19.39 -21.42
C ARG A 13 10.18 -20.50 -21.66
N HIS A 14 9.73 -21.65 -22.16
CA HIS A 14 10.53 -22.85 -22.38
C HIS A 14 10.21 -23.49 -23.73
N PRO A 15 10.56 -22.84 -24.85
CA PRO A 15 10.12 -23.27 -26.18
C PRO A 15 10.56 -24.70 -26.50
N GLY A 16 9.60 -25.56 -26.81
CA GLY A 16 9.88 -26.94 -27.23
C GLY A 16 10.41 -27.88 -26.13
N ALA A 17 10.43 -27.44 -24.87
CA ALA A 17 10.92 -28.27 -23.76
C ALA A 17 10.02 -29.48 -23.49
N VAL A 18 8.70 -29.32 -23.66
CA VAL A 18 7.70 -30.37 -23.38
C VAL A 18 6.54 -30.23 -24.37
N ALA A 19 6.16 -31.33 -25.02
CA ALA A 19 4.96 -31.36 -25.86
C ALA A 19 3.68 -31.27 -25.01
N ARG A 20 2.61 -30.68 -25.55
CA ARG A 20 1.32 -30.46 -24.85
C ARG A 20 0.77 -31.67 -24.10
N SER A 21 0.89 -32.87 -24.66
CA SER A 21 0.44 -34.12 -24.01
C SER A 21 1.23 -34.45 -22.74
N ALA A 22 2.55 -34.29 -22.80
CA ALA A 22 3.44 -34.49 -21.66
C ALA A 22 3.27 -33.37 -20.61
N PHE A 23 3.05 -32.12 -21.03
CA PHE A 23 2.73 -31.02 -20.12
C PHE A 23 1.44 -31.30 -19.35
N ASN A 24 0.39 -31.79 -20.02
CA ASN A 24 -0.86 -32.16 -19.37
C ASN A 24 -0.66 -33.26 -18.32
N ALA A 25 0.20 -34.25 -18.58
CA ALA A 25 0.51 -35.32 -17.63
C ALA A 25 1.35 -34.85 -16.43
N LEU A 26 2.27 -33.90 -16.67
CA LEU A 26 3.24 -33.41 -15.68
C LEU A 26 2.81 -32.11 -14.99
N ARG A 27 1.62 -31.59 -15.29
CA ARG A 27 1.17 -30.29 -14.79
C ARG A 27 1.13 -30.24 -13.25
N PRO A 28 1.41 -29.08 -12.65
CA PRO A 28 1.15 -28.85 -11.23
C PRO A 28 -0.32 -29.09 -10.88
N ARG A 29 -0.60 -29.51 -9.63
CA ARG A 29 -1.97 -29.84 -9.17
C ARG A 29 -2.94 -28.65 -9.28
N GLU A 30 -2.38 -27.44 -9.28
CA GLU A 30 -3.08 -26.17 -9.36
C GLU A 30 -3.62 -25.88 -10.77
N VAL A 31 -3.07 -26.52 -11.82
CA VAL A 31 -3.54 -26.38 -13.21
C VAL A 31 -4.67 -27.39 -13.46
N LYS A 32 -5.91 -26.91 -13.40
CA LYS A 32 -7.12 -27.72 -13.60
C LYS A 32 -7.36 -28.04 -15.08
N THR A 33 -7.83 -29.25 -15.36
CA THR A 33 -8.16 -29.74 -16.73
C THR A 33 -9.48 -29.24 -17.28
N ALA A 34 -10.40 -28.83 -16.40
CA ALA A 34 -11.68 -28.26 -16.76
C ALA A 34 -11.80 -26.87 -16.15
N THR A 35 -12.48 -25.97 -16.86
CA THR A 35 -12.91 -24.69 -16.30
C THR A 35 -13.80 -25.00 -15.10
N PRO A 36 -13.37 -24.66 -13.88
CA PRO A 36 -14.11 -25.07 -12.71
C PRO A 36 -15.45 -24.30 -12.64
N HIS A 37 -16.50 -24.96 -12.15
CA HIS A 37 -17.88 -24.41 -12.12
C HIS A 37 -18.04 -23.13 -11.27
N ASP A 38 -17.00 -22.75 -10.53
CA ASP A 38 -16.86 -21.51 -9.78
C ASP A 38 -16.26 -20.36 -10.63
N THR A 39 -16.00 -20.58 -11.92
CA THR A 39 -15.54 -19.53 -12.85
C THR A 39 -16.71 -18.68 -13.32
N CYS A 40 -16.64 -17.36 -13.11
CA CYS A 40 -17.68 -16.43 -13.55
C CYS A 40 -17.74 -16.36 -15.09
N MET A 41 -18.93 -16.63 -15.66
CA MET A 41 -19.24 -16.56 -17.10
C MET A 41 -20.19 -15.39 -17.41
N CYS A 42 -20.13 -14.30 -16.63
CA CYS A 42 -20.97 -13.14 -16.94
C CYS A 42 -20.40 -12.39 -18.14
N ILE A 43 -21.28 -11.66 -18.85
CA ILE A 43 -20.91 -10.88 -20.04
C ILE A 43 -19.73 -9.93 -19.80
N ILE A 44 -19.51 -9.48 -18.56
CA ILE A 44 -18.40 -8.60 -18.20
C ILE A 44 -17.08 -9.36 -18.18
N HIS A 45 -16.99 -10.49 -17.45
CA HIS A 45 -15.76 -11.26 -17.34
C HIS A 45 -15.44 -12.06 -18.61
N GLU A 46 -16.45 -12.44 -19.40
CA GLU A 46 -16.28 -13.10 -20.69
C GLU A 46 -15.74 -12.14 -21.77
N ASN A 47 -16.07 -10.85 -21.67
CA ASN A 47 -15.64 -9.81 -22.62
C ASN A 47 -14.62 -8.84 -22.02
N MET A 48 -13.89 -9.26 -20.99
CA MET A 48 -12.94 -8.38 -20.30
C MET A 48 -11.84 -7.85 -21.23
N ASP A 49 -11.40 -8.66 -22.21
CA ASP A 49 -10.43 -8.24 -23.23
C ASP A 49 -10.97 -7.12 -24.13
N LEU A 50 -12.26 -7.14 -24.48
CA LEU A 50 -12.88 -6.07 -25.27
C LEU A 50 -13.00 -4.77 -24.47
N LEU A 51 -13.33 -4.88 -23.18
CA LEU A 51 -13.34 -3.74 -22.27
C LEU A 51 -11.93 -3.13 -22.12
N LEU A 52 -10.90 -3.98 -21.94
CA LEU A 52 -9.51 -3.53 -21.84
C LEU A 52 -9.01 -2.89 -23.14
N LYS A 53 -9.37 -3.43 -24.31
CA LYS A 53 -9.05 -2.81 -25.61
C LYS A 53 -9.63 -1.40 -25.72
N CYS A 54 -10.88 -1.21 -25.32
CA CYS A 54 -11.49 0.12 -25.28
C CYS A 54 -10.74 1.08 -24.34
N PHE A 55 -10.36 0.61 -23.14
CA PHE A 55 -9.58 1.44 -22.20
C PHE A 55 -8.15 1.76 -22.67
N ASN A 56 -7.55 0.91 -23.49
CA ASN A 56 -6.21 1.10 -24.06
C ASN A 56 -6.22 1.81 -25.42
N ASP A 57 -7.38 2.31 -25.87
CA ASP A 57 -7.56 2.94 -27.19
C ASP A 57 -7.26 2.00 -28.38
N GLU A 58 -7.45 0.70 -28.18
CA GLU A 58 -7.30 -0.36 -29.18
C GLU A 58 -8.66 -0.77 -29.79
N CYS A 59 -9.72 0.02 -29.61
CA CYS A 59 -11.04 -0.26 -30.18
C CYS A 59 -11.32 0.57 -31.44
N ASP A 60 -11.80 -0.10 -32.49
CA ASP A 60 -12.06 0.54 -33.79
C ASP A 60 -13.26 1.52 -33.77
N ASP A 61 -14.22 1.31 -32.86
CA ASP A 61 -15.48 2.07 -32.77
C ASP A 61 -15.59 2.79 -31.41
N CYS A 62 -14.59 3.59 -31.05
CA CYS A 62 -14.62 4.37 -29.82
C CYS A 62 -15.60 5.55 -29.93
N PRO A 63 -16.68 5.63 -29.11
CA PRO A 63 -17.63 6.73 -29.20
C PRO A 63 -17.09 8.04 -28.59
N THR A 64 -15.93 8.02 -27.93
CA THR A 64 -15.33 9.19 -27.30
C THR A 64 -14.51 10.01 -28.28
N LYS A 65 -14.80 11.32 -28.32
CA LYS A 65 -13.96 12.35 -28.94
C LYS A 65 -12.53 12.29 -28.36
N SER A 66 -11.52 12.65 -29.15
CA SER A 66 -10.15 12.80 -28.63
C SER A 66 -10.16 13.83 -27.48
N ILE A 67 -9.20 13.76 -26.55
CA ILE A 67 -9.17 14.77 -25.49
C ILE A 67 -8.95 16.18 -26.04
N THR A 68 -8.17 16.32 -27.12
CA THR A 68 -8.05 17.59 -27.82
C THR A 68 -9.40 18.08 -28.32
N ASP A 69 -10.19 17.22 -28.95
CA ASP A 69 -11.55 17.56 -29.38
C ASP A 69 -12.45 17.95 -28.18
N ILE A 70 -12.31 17.30 -27.02
CA ILE A 70 -13.07 17.63 -25.81
C ILE A 70 -12.67 18.99 -25.24
N LEU A 71 -11.37 19.31 -25.21
CA LEU A 71 -10.83 20.54 -24.63
C LEU A 71 -10.99 21.75 -25.56
N THR A 72 -11.03 21.51 -26.87
CA THR A 72 -11.25 22.53 -27.91
C THR A 72 -12.73 22.72 -28.24
N ASP A 73 -13.63 21.80 -27.86
CA ASP A 73 -15.07 21.93 -28.08
C ASP A 73 -15.60 23.21 -27.41
N ASN A 74 -16.10 24.15 -28.22
CA ASN A 74 -16.62 25.46 -27.81
C ASN A 74 -15.59 26.49 -27.29
N ASN A 75 -14.29 26.22 -27.37
CA ASN A 75 -13.26 27.19 -27.06
C ASN A 75 -12.53 27.64 -28.34
N MET A 76 -12.56 28.94 -28.64
CA MET A 76 -11.72 29.54 -29.69
C MET A 76 -10.28 29.66 -29.15
N MET A 77 -9.57 28.53 -29.05
CA MET A 77 -8.15 28.50 -28.67
C MET A 77 -7.29 28.63 -29.91
N ASP A 78 -6.35 29.55 -29.91
CA ASP A 78 -5.30 29.60 -30.91
C ASP A 78 -4.22 28.58 -30.51
N LEU A 79 -4.02 27.56 -31.34
CA LEU A 79 -3.08 26.47 -31.05
C LEU A 79 -1.62 26.96 -31.00
N ASP A 80 -1.35 28.11 -31.62
CA ASP A 80 -0.03 28.73 -31.65
C ASP A 80 0.25 29.63 -30.44
N ASP A 81 -0.75 29.89 -29.58
CA ASP A 81 -0.57 30.71 -28.38
C ASP A 81 0.48 30.10 -27.43
N GLU A 82 1.36 30.94 -26.91
CA GLU A 82 2.34 30.52 -25.90
C GLU A 82 1.67 30.29 -24.54
N CYS A 83 1.98 29.16 -23.92
CA CYS A 83 1.55 28.80 -22.59
C CYS A 83 2.70 28.20 -21.77
N SER A 84 2.45 27.99 -20.48
CA SER A 84 3.37 27.27 -19.59
C SER A 84 2.61 26.32 -18.68
N TRP A 85 3.21 25.15 -18.42
CA TRP A 85 2.64 24.10 -17.59
C TRP A 85 3.73 23.42 -16.78
N ASN A 86 3.33 22.66 -15.76
CA ASN A 86 4.29 21.94 -14.91
C ASN A 86 4.15 20.44 -15.11
N LEU A 87 5.28 19.75 -15.23
CA LEU A 87 5.31 18.29 -15.34
C LEU A 87 6.33 17.69 -14.38
N TRP A 88 5.93 16.59 -13.73
CA TRP A 88 6.85 15.77 -12.93
C TRP A 88 7.70 14.92 -13.88
N LYS A 89 8.98 15.26 -14.04
CA LYS A 89 9.93 14.46 -14.84
C LYS A 89 10.95 13.78 -13.95
N LYS A 90 11.37 12.58 -14.33
CA LYS A 90 12.42 11.85 -13.64
C LYS A 90 13.78 12.28 -14.18
N VAL A 91 14.54 13.03 -13.39
CA VAL A 91 15.90 13.48 -13.71
C VAL A 91 16.87 12.92 -12.69
N ASN A 92 17.96 12.27 -13.14
CA ASN A 92 18.96 11.66 -12.26
C ASN A 92 18.36 10.75 -11.17
N ASN A 93 17.37 9.93 -11.54
CA ASN A 93 16.60 9.06 -10.64
C ASN A 93 15.76 9.76 -9.56
N LYS A 94 15.56 11.06 -9.63
CA LYS A 94 14.65 11.81 -8.77
C LYS A 94 13.53 12.44 -9.60
N PHE A 95 12.33 12.50 -9.05
CA PHE A 95 11.26 13.26 -9.66
C PHE A 95 11.43 14.73 -9.31
N ASP A 96 11.38 15.58 -10.32
CA ASP A 96 11.44 17.03 -10.17
C ASP A 96 10.27 17.66 -10.92
N LEU A 97 9.71 18.74 -10.34
CA LEU A 97 8.62 19.48 -10.95
C LEU A 97 9.23 20.53 -11.85
N GLN A 98 9.12 20.33 -13.15
CA GLN A 98 9.68 21.23 -14.15
C GLN A 98 8.59 22.08 -14.77
N GLN A 99 8.85 23.38 -14.85
CA GLN A 99 8.04 24.28 -15.65
C GLN A 99 8.46 24.16 -17.11
N MET A 100 7.51 23.80 -17.95
CA MET A 100 7.62 23.76 -19.40
C MET A 100 6.95 25.02 -19.96
N SER A 101 7.45 25.48 -21.10
CA SER A 101 6.83 26.55 -21.90
C SER A 101 6.81 26.13 -23.35
N GLY A 102 5.74 26.44 -24.07
CA GLY A 102 5.54 26.04 -25.46
C GLY A 102 4.17 26.49 -25.98
N SER A 103 3.81 26.04 -27.17
CA SER A 103 2.49 26.32 -27.73
C SER A 103 1.38 25.54 -27.00
N ILE A 104 0.14 26.00 -27.14
CA ILE A 104 -1.04 25.23 -26.71
C ILE A 104 -1.07 23.85 -27.36
N ASP A 105 -0.70 23.74 -28.64
CA ASP A 105 -0.58 22.46 -29.36
C ASP A 105 0.39 21.48 -28.68
N SER A 106 1.54 22.00 -28.22
CA SER A 106 2.55 21.20 -27.50
C SER A 106 2.01 20.67 -26.17
N LEU A 107 1.23 21.49 -25.45
CA LEU A 107 0.57 21.08 -24.22
C LEU A 107 -0.50 20.00 -24.48
N LEU A 108 -1.31 20.16 -25.53
CA LEU A 108 -2.36 19.21 -25.87
C LEU A 108 -1.77 17.84 -26.26
N THR A 109 -0.67 17.84 -27.03
CA THR A 109 0.06 16.61 -27.36
C THR A 109 0.54 15.87 -26.11
N GLU A 110 1.16 16.57 -25.15
CA GLU A 110 1.61 15.98 -23.88
C GLU A 110 0.45 15.43 -23.04
N ILE A 111 -0.73 16.06 -23.10
CA ILE A 111 -1.95 15.56 -22.44
C ILE A 111 -2.46 14.30 -23.13
N GLU A 112 -2.52 14.29 -24.46
CA GLU A 112 -2.93 13.15 -25.27
C GLU A 112 -2.06 11.92 -25.02
N GLU A 113 -0.74 12.09 -25.01
CA GLU A 113 0.20 11.00 -24.72
C GLU A 113 0.00 10.39 -23.32
N GLY A 114 -0.35 11.22 -22.33
CA GLY A 114 -0.63 10.78 -20.96
C GLY A 114 -2.05 10.22 -20.74
N TRP A 115 -2.97 10.45 -21.68
CA TRP A 115 -4.39 10.25 -21.46
C TRP A 115 -4.82 8.79 -21.24
N PRO A 116 -4.38 7.80 -22.05
CA PRO A 116 -4.78 6.41 -21.86
C PRO A 116 -4.35 5.87 -20.48
N LEU A 117 -3.11 6.17 -20.07
CA LEU A 117 -2.59 5.78 -18.75
C LEU A 117 -3.39 6.43 -17.62
N PHE A 118 -3.77 7.70 -17.78
CA PHE A 118 -4.59 8.42 -16.80
C PHE A 118 -6.00 7.82 -16.67
N LEU A 119 -6.65 7.49 -17.78
CA LEU A 119 -7.99 6.88 -17.79
C LEU A 119 -7.97 5.51 -17.12
N LEU A 120 -7.03 4.64 -17.51
CA LEU A 120 -6.87 3.32 -16.92
C LEU A 120 -6.62 3.42 -15.42
N HIS A 121 -5.71 4.31 -15.00
CA HIS A 121 -5.40 4.54 -13.59
C HIS A 121 -6.61 5.05 -12.79
N THR A 122 -7.41 5.93 -13.39
CA THR A 122 -8.64 6.48 -12.78
C THR A 122 -9.71 5.40 -12.64
N HIS A 123 -9.90 4.56 -13.66
CA HIS A 123 -10.83 3.43 -13.60
C HIS A 123 -10.41 2.44 -12.50
N ILE A 124 -9.16 1.98 -12.50
CA ILE A 124 -8.63 1.04 -11.49
C ILE A 124 -8.85 1.61 -10.07
N ASN A 125 -8.55 2.89 -9.86
CA ASN A 125 -8.76 3.54 -8.57
C ASN A 125 -10.22 3.48 -8.11
N ARG A 126 -11.15 3.78 -9.02
CA ARG A 126 -12.57 3.80 -8.72
C ARG A 126 -13.04 2.40 -8.31
N GLU A 127 -12.74 1.39 -9.11
CA GLU A 127 -13.09 0.00 -8.82
C GLU A 127 -12.49 -0.47 -7.50
N GLN A 128 -11.21 -0.17 -7.25
CA GLN A 128 -10.55 -0.51 -5.99
C GLN A 128 -11.19 0.17 -4.78
N ARG A 129 -11.54 1.45 -4.89
CA ARG A 129 -12.22 2.19 -3.81
C ARG A 129 -13.60 1.61 -3.51
N GLU A 130 -14.36 1.26 -4.53
CA GLU A 130 -15.67 0.62 -4.38
C GLU A 130 -15.53 -0.76 -3.73
N CYS A 131 -14.60 -1.60 -4.19
CA CYS A 131 -14.30 -2.90 -3.58
C CYS A 131 -13.88 -2.77 -2.10
N ILE A 132 -12.99 -1.84 -1.76
CA ILE A 132 -12.56 -1.61 -0.38
C ILE A 132 -13.70 -1.09 0.49
N LYS A 133 -14.57 -0.24 -0.06
CA LYS A 133 -15.76 0.24 0.64
C LYS A 133 -16.72 -0.90 0.95
N ASP A 134 -16.97 -1.78 0.00
CA ASP A 134 -17.83 -2.95 0.19
C ASP A 134 -17.24 -3.92 1.21
N LEU A 135 -15.93 -4.17 1.13
CA LEU A 135 -15.19 -4.99 2.09
C LEU A 135 -15.32 -4.44 3.53
N ARG A 136 -15.25 -3.12 3.69
CA ARG A 136 -15.49 -2.45 4.99
C ARG A 136 -16.92 -2.61 5.47
N CYS A 137 -17.90 -2.43 4.58
CA CYS A 137 -19.32 -2.59 4.91
C CYS A 137 -19.69 -4.01 5.34
N GLN A 138 -18.99 -5.02 4.82
CA GLN A 138 -19.19 -6.44 5.17
C GLN A 138 -18.43 -6.87 6.44
N SER A 139 -17.49 -6.06 6.92
CA SER A 139 -16.70 -6.38 8.11
C SER A 139 -17.58 -6.41 9.38
N THR A 140 -17.23 -7.27 10.34
CA THR A 140 -17.93 -7.33 11.64
C THR A 140 -16.97 -7.74 12.75
N ASP A 141 -17.35 -7.45 13.99
CA ASP A 141 -16.64 -7.88 15.21
C ASP A 141 -16.65 -9.40 15.44
N LYS A 142 -17.36 -10.16 14.59
CA LYS A 142 -17.52 -11.63 14.68
C LYS A 142 -16.92 -12.39 13.51
N THR A 143 -16.52 -11.72 12.43
CA THR A 143 -16.05 -12.36 11.21
C THR A 143 -14.63 -11.93 10.89
N PHE A 144 -14.50 -10.75 10.31
CA PHE A 144 -13.24 -10.17 9.89
C PHE A 144 -13.23 -8.67 10.10
N VAL A 145 -12.01 -8.14 10.20
CA VAL A 145 -11.74 -6.70 10.24
C VAL A 145 -11.01 -6.27 8.96
N VAL A 146 -11.08 -4.98 8.66
CA VAL A 146 -10.29 -4.38 7.57
C VAL A 146 -9.25 -3.47 8.18
N ALA A 147 -7.98 -3.75 7.91
CA ALA A 147 -6.85 -2.97 8.40
C ALA A 147 -6.19 -2.22 7.23
N GLN A 148 -6.47 -0.93 7.12
CA GLN A 148 -5.71 -0.07 6.22
C GLN A 148 -4.40 0.31 6.90
N ILE A 149 -3.28 -0.14 6.34
CA ILE A 149 -1.94 0.02 6.91
C ILE A 149 -1.08 0.88 5.99
N ASP A 150 -0.24 1.73 6.57
CA ASP A 150 0.69 2.57 5.82
C ASP A 150 1.86 3.06 6.67
N PHE A 151 3.00 3.31 6.04
CA PHE A 151 4.11 4.03 6.65
C PHE A 151 3.88 5.53 6.52
N SER A 152 3.75 6.21 7.66
CA SER A 152 3.85 7.67 7.65
C SER A 152 5.32 8.07 7.54
N MET A 153 5.61 9.08 6.73
CA MET A 153 6.95 9.67 6.60
C MET A 153 7.65 9.82 7.95
N ASN A 154 8.93 9.45 8.07
CA ASN A 154 9.64 9.55 9.33
C ASN A 154 9.58 10.98 9.89
N TYR A 155 9.30 11.09 11.19
CA TYR A 155 9.17 12.37 11.87
C TYR A 155 10.50 12.77 12.49
N THR A 156 11.02 13.92 12.08
CA THR A 156 12.21 14.48 12.72
C THR A 156 11.86 15.16 14.04
N LEU A 157 12.49 14.73 15.13
CA LEU A 157 12.37 15.33 16.45
C LEU A 157 13.13 16.65 16.48
N VAL A 158 12.40 17.73 16.19
CA VAL A 158 12.94 19.09 16.26
C VAL A 158 13.01 19.52 17.72
N ARG A 159 14.11 20.15 18.14
CA ARG A 159 14.21 20.80 19.46
C ARG A 159 14.09 22.31 19.29
N GLN A 160 13.54 22.98 20.31
CA GLN A 160 13.47 24.45 20.31
C GLN A 160 14.84 25.02 20.70
N ARG A 161 15.26 26.12 20.04
CA ARG A 161 16.52 26.83 20.33
C ARG A 161 17.77 25.94 20.16
N GLU A 162 17.80 25.13 19.11
CA GLU A 162 19.00 24.35 18.75
C GLU A 162 20.16 25.27 18.36
N VAL A 163 21.37 24.92 18.84
CA VAL A 163 22.61 25.49 18.31
C VAL A 163 22.82 25.00 16.87
N GLN A 164 23.56 25.74 16.06
CA GLN A 164 23.72 25.47 14.61
C GLN A 164 24.16 24.02 14.30
N GLN A 165 25.03 23.41 15.11
CA GLN A 165 25.45 22.02 14.92
C GLN A 165 24.37 20.98 15.26
N GLY A 166 23.39 21.34 16.11
CA GLY A 166 22.26 20.48 16.48
C GLY A 166 21.33 20.14 15.31
N PHE A 167 21.32 20.99 14.26
CA PHE A 167 20.55 20.75 13.04
C PHE A 167 20.96 19.46 12.32
N PHE A 168 22.23 19.04 12.41
CA PHE A 168 22.75 17.85 11.73
C PHE A 168 22.61 16.55 12.56
N SER A 169 22.12 16.62 13.81
CA SER A 169 22.02 15.47 14.73
C SER A 169 20.58 15.16 15.16
N GLN A 170 19.61 15.57 14.34
CA GLN A 170 18.20 15.35 14.66
C GLN A 170 17.83 13.87 14.55
N HIS A 171 17.24 13.35 15.62
CA HIS A 171 16.75 11.99 15.67
C HIS A 171 15.41 11.94 14.93
N GLN A 172 15.19 10.85 14.19
CA GLN A 172 13.92 10.62 13.53
C GLN A 172 13.14 9.54 14.26
N VAL A 173 11.86 9.44 13.94
CA VAL A 173 10.93 8.43 14.45
C VAL A 173 10.18 7.84 13.28
N THR A 174 10.13 6.51 13.20
CA THR A 174 9.28 5.82 12.23
C THR A 174 7.87 5.67 12.79
N LEU A 175 6.87 5.91 11.94
CA LEU A 175 5.47 5.86 12.30
C LEU A 175 4.73 4.92 11.34
N PHE A 176 4.29 3.78 11.86
CA PHE A 176 3.41 2.88 11.14
C PHE A 176 1.96 3.14 11.56
N THR A 177 1.10 3.48 10.61
CA THR A 177 -0.28 3.90 10.89
C THR A 177 -1.26 2.85 10.44
N ILE A 178 -2.25 2.57 11.28
CA ILE A 178 -3.25 1.54 11.02
C ILE A 178 -4.63 2.11 11.30
N HIS A 179 -5.48 2.14 10.28
CA HIS A 179 -6.89 2.44 10.41
C HIS A 179 -7.70 1.15 10.32
N LEU A 180 -8.32 0.75 11.43
CA LEU A 180 -9.16 -0.43 11.51
C LEU A 180 -10.63 -0.06 11.33
N THR A 181 -11.31 -0.82 10.47
CA THR A 181 -12.77 -0.83 10.36
C THR A 181 -13.31 -2.17 10.82
N ILE A 182 -14.26 -2.13 11.77
CA ILE A 182 -14.92 -3.29 12.38
C ILE A 182 -16.43 -3.02 12.37
N GLY A 183 -17.11 -3.37 11.27
CA GLY A 183 -18.51 -3.04 11.05
C GLY A 183 -18.74 -1.53 11.11
N LYS A 184 -19.50 -1.07 12.11
CA LYS A 184 -19.75 0.36 12.33
C LYS A 184 -18.68 1.04 13.19
N GLU A 185 -17.80 0.27 13.81
CA GLU A 185 -16.73 0.78 14.67
C GLU A 185 -15.45 1.05 13.87
N GLN A 186 -14.72 2.08 14.28
CA GLN A 186 -13.38 2.37 13.78
C GLN A 186 -12.40 2.51 14.94
N ARG A 187 -11.17 2.04 14.72
CA ARG A 187 -10.05 2.19 15.66
C ARG A 187 -8.82 2.65 14.89
N ASN A 188 -8.13 3.64 15.43
CA ASN A 188 -6.87 4.12 14.87
C ASN A 188 -5.73 3.63 15.78
N LEU A 189 -4.72 3.03 15.18
CA LEU A 189 -3.50 2.63 15.86
C LEU A 189 -2.32 3.32 15.19
N ALA A 190 -1.29 3.59 15.99
CA ALA A 190 0.00 4.03 15.51
C ALA A 190 1.08 3.26 16.25
N ILE A 191 2.01 2.70 15.49
CA ILE A 191 3.15 1.99 16.05
C ILE A 191 4.38 2.84 15.77
N ILE A 192 5.10 3.09 16.85
CA ILE A 192 6.20 4.04 16.94
C ILE A 192 7.47 3.23 17.13
N SER A 193 8.48 3.48 16.30
CA SER A 193 9.74 2.76 16.38
C SER A 193 10.93 3.69 16.16
N ASP A 194 12.05 3.32 16.75
CA ASP A 194 13.39 3.86 16.50
C ASP A 194 14.08 3.23 15.29
N TYR A 195 13.47 2.19 14.69
CA TYR A 195 13.96 1.55 13.48
C TYR A 195 13.57 2.33 12.21
N MET A 196 14.55 2.70 11.39
CA MET A 196 14.35 3.66 10.28
C MET A 196 14.00 3.01 8.93
N GLU A 197 14.32 1.73 8.74
CA GLU A 197 14.12 1.07 7.44
C GLU A 197 12.68 0.56 7.30
N HIS A 198 12.01 0.91 6.21
CA HIS A 198 10.68 0.39 5.89
C HIS A 198 10.82 -0.94 5.15
N THR A 199 10.90 -2.04 5.91
CA THR A 199 11.12 -3.40 5.39
C THR A 199 9.91 -4.31 5.59
N THR A 200 9.84 -5.42 4.84
CA THR A 200 8.81 -6.45 5.08
C THR A 200 8.90 -7.09 6.47
N VAL A 201 10.10 -7.21 7.04
CA VAL A 201 10.29 -7.72 8.41
C VAL A 201 9.63 -6.78 9.42
N PHE A 202 9.83 -5.47 9.25
CA PHE A 202 9.16 -4.46 10.05
C PHE A 202 7.64 -4.66 9.99
N VAL A 203 7.07 -4.76 8.79
CA VAL A 203 5.62 -4.97 8.60
C VAL A 203 5.14 -6.25 9.31
N HIS A 204 5.92 -7.33 9.28
CA HIS A 204 5.59 -8.56 10.01
C HIS A 204 5.56 -8.37 11.54
N CYS A 205 6.53 -7.65 12.10
CA CYS A 205 6.51 -7.29 13.52
C CYS A 205 5.30 -6.42 13.87
N GLU A 206 4.91 -5.50 12.98
CA GLU A 206 3.70 -4.68 13.17
C GLU A 206 2.41 -5.50 13.09
N GLN A 207 2.35 -6.50 12.21
CA GLN A 207 1.26 -7.46 12.17
C GLN A 207 1.14 -8.24 13.48
N LYS A 208 2.26 -8.59 14.13
CA LYS A 208 2.26 -9.22 15.46
C LYS A 208 1.60 -8.33 16.52
N VAL A 209 1.98 -7.05 16.58
CA VAL A 209 1.37 -6.08 17.52
C VAL A 209 -0.11 -5.90 17.23
N LEU A 210 -0.48 -5.74 15.96
CA LEU A 210 -1.87 -5.57 15.54
C LEU A 210 -2.73 -6.80 15.88
N THR A 211 -2.25 -8.00 15.60
CA THR A 211 -3.01 -9.24 15.84
C THR A 211 -3.23 -9.47 17.33
N GLN A 212 -2.26 -9.14 18.19
CA GLN A 212 -2.43 -9.14 19.64
C GLN A 212 -3.51 -8.15 20.09
N PHE A 213 -3.52 -6.93 19.53
CA PHE A 213 -4.57 -5.95 19.80
C PHE A 213 -5.94 -6.46 19.37
N ILE A 214 -6.06 -7.04 18.17
CA ILE A 214 -7.34 -7.57 17.67
C ILE A 214 -7.83 -8.71 18.54
N LYS A 215 -6.99 -9.69 18.87
CA LYS A 215 -7.38 -10.82 19.73
C LYS A 215 -7.87 -10.38 21.10
N LYS A 216 -7.26 -9.34 21.67
CA LYS A 216 -7.64 -8.81 22.98
C LYS A 216 -8.98 -8.07 22.95
N ASN A 217 -9.21 -7.23 21.94
CA ASN A 217 -10.38 -6.34 21.90
C ASN A 217 -11.57 -6.90 21.10
N PHE A 218 -11.30 -7.80 20.15
CA PHE A 218 -12.28 -8.41 19.24
C PHE A 218 -12.04 -9.94 19.14
N PRO A 219 -12.22 -10.69 20.25
CA PRO A 219 -11.81 -12.10 20.34
C PRO A 219 -12.56 -13.05 19.39
N LEU A 220 -13.70 -12.62 18.85
CA LEU A 220 -14.50 -13.40 17.91
C LEU A 220 -14.02 -13.27 16.45
N VAL A 221 -13.19 -12.26 16.14
CA VAL A 221 -12.61 -12.07 14.81
C VAL A 221 -11.68 -13.23 14.49
N LYS A 222 -11.85 -13.82 13.29
CA LYS A 222 -11.02 -14.93 12.82
C LYS A 222 -10.15 -14.56 11.62
N LYS A 223 -10.42 -13.43 10.97
CA LYS A 223 -9.72 -13.00 9.76
C LYS A 223 -9.39 -11.52 9.76
N ILE A 224 -8.25 -11.15 9.18
CA ILE A 224 -7.87 -9.76 8.89
C ILE A 224 -7.79 -9.57 7.38
N ASN A 225 -8.36 -8.49 6.85
CA ASN A 225 -8.10 -8.05 5.49
C ASN A 225 -7.22 -6.81 5.52
N TYR A 226 -5.97 -6.97 5.12
CA TYR A 226 -5.01 -5.88 4.99
C TYR A 226 -5.28 -5.09 3.71
N VAL A 227 -5.18 -3.77 3.81
CA VAL A 227 -5.25 -2.85 2.67
C VAL A 227 -4.04 -1.94 2.76
N SER A 228 -3.19 -1.95 1.75
CA SER A 228 -2.01 -1.08 1.66
C SER A 228 -1.81 -0.61 0.24
N ASP A 229 -0.88 0.32 0.06
CA ASP A 229 -0.39 0.64 -1.29
C ASP A 229 0.40 -0.54 -1.89
N GLY A 230 0.76 -0.40 -3.16
CA GLY A 230 1.56 -1.37 -3.90
C GLY A 230 3.07 -1.23 -3.72
N ALA A 231 3.58 -0.61 -2.64
CA ALA A 231 5.01 -0.39 -2.48
C ALA A 231 5.79 -1.71 -2.43
N CYS A 232 6.63 -1.94 -3.45
CA CYS A 232 7.38 -3.19 -3.61
C CYS A 232 8.42 -3.42 -2.50
N ALA A 233 8.89 -2.36 -1.85
CA ALA A 233 9.94 -2.47 -0.83
C ALA A 233 9.47 -3.20 0.45
N HIS A 234 8.21 -3.00 0.86
CA HIS A 234 7.73 -3.48 2.15
C HIS A 234 6.33 -4.12 2.13
N PHE A 235 5.45 -3.79 1.18
CA PHE A 235 4.11 -4.38 1.10
C PHE A 235 3.97 -5.40 -0.01
N LYS A 236 4.23 -5.01 -1.27
CA LYS A 236 3.94 -5.86 -2.44
C LYS A 236 5.20 -6.59 -2.94
N ASN A 237 5.66 -7.59 -2.20
CA ASN A 237 6.77 -8.45 -2.62
C ASN A 237 6.59 -9.91 -2.20
N ASN A 238 7.51 -10.77 -2.64
CA ASN A 238 7.48 -12.21 -2.37
C ASN A 238 7.55 -12.55 -0.87
N ALA A 239 8.31 -11.79 -0.08
CA ALA A 239 8.41 -11.99 1.36
C ALA A 239 7.06 -11.68 2.05
N SER A 240 6.38 -10.60 1.66
CA SER A 240 5.07 -10.27 2.19
C SER A 240 4.01 -11.32 1.83
N ILE A 241 4.08 -11.89 0.63
CA ILE A 241 3.22 -13.02 0.22
C ILE A 241 3.53 -14.26 1.06
N LEU A 242 4.81 -14.55 1.32
CA LEU A 242 5.22 -15.67 2.17
C LEU A 242 4.68 -15.51 3.60
N ASN A 243 4.81 -14.31 4.17
CA ASN A 243 4.26 -13.98 5.48
C ASN A 243 2.73 -14.14 5.48
N LEU A 244 2.05 -13.74 4.40
CA LEU A 244 0.60 -13.91 4.27
C LEU A 244 0.18 -15.39 4.27
N ILE A 245 0.95 -16.26 3.60
CA ILE A 245 0.70 -17.72 3.58
C ILE A 245 0.84 -18.32 4.98
N HIS A 246 1.84 -17.88 5.75
CA HIS A 246 2.11 -18.39 7.11
C HIS A 246 1.33 -17.65 8.20
N HIS A 247 0.60 -16.59 7.85
CA HIS A 247 -0.11 -15.74 8.80
C HIS A 247 -1.01 -16.50 9.78
N LYS A 248 -1.69 -17.56 9.31
CA LYS A 248 -2.54 -18.41 10.17
C LYS A 248 -1.71 -19.20 11.18
N ILE A 249 -0.51 -19.64 10.81
CA ILE A 249 0.41 -20.35 11.70
C ILE A 249 1.00 -19.38 12.72
N ASP A 250 1.46 -18.21 12.25
CA ASP A 250 2.20 -17.26 13.08
C ASP A 250 1.28 -16.50 14.05
N PHE A 251 0.07 -16.16 13.61
CA PHE A 251 -0.83 -15.29 14.36
C PHE A 251 -2.18 -15.93 14.69
N ASP A 252 -2.45 -17.18 14.34
CA ASP A 252 -3.75 -17.85 14.54
C ASP A 252 -4.95 -17.04 14.02
N LEU A 253 -4.74 -16.26 12.96
CA LEU A 253 -5.78 -15.51 12.24
C LEU A 253 -5.60 -15.73 10.76
N ASP A 254 -6.70 -15.92 10.03
CA ASP A 254 -6.64 -15.95 8.57
C ASP A 254 -6.37 -14.52 8.07
N ALA A 255 -5.70 -14.40 6.93
CA ALA A 255 -5.44 -13.10 6.35
C ALA A 255 -5.66 -13.08 4.84
N CYS A 256 -6.14 -11.95 4.35
CA CYS A 256 -6.07 -11.58 2.94
C CYS A 256 -5.48 -10.19 2.82
N TRP A 257 -4.93 -9.87 1.65
CA TRP A 257 -4.27 -8.60 1.41
C TRP A 257 -4.70 -8.02 0.06
N THR A 258 -5.25 -6.81 0.10
CA THR A 258 -5.61 -6.03 -1.08
C THR A 258 -4.60 -4.89 -1.26
N PHE A 259 -3.97 -4.82 -2.43
CA PHE A 259 -3.03 -3.76 -2.77
C PHE A 259 -3.72 -2.70 -3.65
N THR A 260 -3.64 -1.44 -3.28
CA THR A 260 -4.13 -0.33 -4.11
C THR A 260 -3.10 0.07 -5.18
N ALA A 261 -3.57 0.67 -6.26
CA ALA A 261 -2.70 1.25 -7.28
C ALA A 261 -1.82 2.38 -6.69
N THR A 262 -0.58 2.44 -7.15
CA THR A 262 0.44 3.39 -6.69
C THR A 262 0.05 4.83 -6.97
N GLY A 263 0.39 5.77 -6.09
CA GLY A 263 0.19 7.20 -6.36
C GLY A 263 -1.22 7.72 -6.10
N HIS A 264 -2.08 6.93 -5.42
CA HIS A 264 -3.39 7.41 -4.99
C HIS A 264 -3.42 7.86 -3.54
N GLY A 265 -3.77 9.15 -3.39
CA GLY A 265 -4.61 9.73 -2.36
C GLY A 265 -4.32 9.39 -0.90
N LYS A 266 -3.91 10.41 -0.14
CA LYS A 266 -3.75 10.37 1.31
C LYS A 266 -4.92 9.62 1.98
N GLY A 267 -4.59 8.58 2.73
CA GLY A 267 -5.54 7.71 3.40
C GLY A 267 -5.87 8.16 4.83
N ALA A 268 -6.69 7.37 5.52
CA ALA A 268 -6.92 7.56 6.95
C ALA A 268 -5.60 7.44 7.75
N GLY A 269 -4.67 6.59 7.30
CA GLY A 269 -3.32 6.43 7.87
C GLY A 269 -2.53 7.74 7.90
N ASP A 270 -2.52 8.50 6.80
CA ASP A 270 -1.88 9.82 6.75
C ASP A 270 -2.44 10.80 7.78
N GLY A 271 -3.76 10.77 7.99
CA GLY A 271 -4.43 11.57 9.01
C GLY A 271 -3.94 11.24 10.42
N ILE A 272 -3.79 9.95 10.74
CA ILE A 272 -3.26 9.49 12.02
C ILE A 272 -1.84 10.02 12.23
N GLY A 273 -0.95 9.79 11.26
CA GLY A 273 0.43 10.26 11.32
C GLY A 273 0.52 11.78 11.44
N ALA A 274 -0.29 12.52 10.67
CA ALA A 274 -0.34 13.98 10.71
C ALA A 274 -0.79 14.51 12.08
N VAL A 275 -1.81 13.92 12.70
CA VAL A 275 -2.30 14.32 14.03
C VAL A 275 -1.22 14.14 15.10
N LEU A 276 -0.50 13.02 15.08
CA LEU A 276 0.57 12.75 16.03
C LEU A 276 1.75 13.71 15.85
N LYS A 277 2.25 13.85 14.62
CA LYS A 277 3.36 14.76 14.28
C LYS A 277 3.02 16.21 14.60
N PHE A 278 1.81 16.66 14.24
CA PHE A 278 1.36 18.02 14.51
C PHE A 278 1.29 18.29 16.02
N SER A 279 0.77 17.32 16.77
CA SER A 279 0.68 17.43 18.22
C SER A 279 2.04 17.51 18.90
N ALA A 280 2.98 16.64 18.52
CA ALA A 280 4.34 16.66 19.01
C ALA A 280 5.04 17.98 18.65
N ARG A 281 4.97 18.40 17.39
CA ARG A 281 5.52 19.69 16.93
C ARG A 281 4.96 20.86 17.73
N ARG A 282 3.65 20.89 17.95
CA ARG A 282 3.00 21.94 18.74
C ARG A 282 3.49 21.93 20.18
N ALA A 283 3.63 20.77 20.80
CA ALA A 283 4.13 20.63 22.17
C ALA A 283 5.58 21.10 22.32
N THR A 284 6.45 20.74 21.38
CA THR A 284 7.83 21.25 21.33
C THR A 284 7.86 22.78 21.20
N LEU A 285 7.10 23.34 20.25
CA LEU A 285 7.17 24.77 19.95
C LEU A 285 6.50 25.66 21.02
N SER A 286 5.38 25.22 21.61
CA SER A 286 4.60 26.05 22.54
C SER A 286 4.85 25.77 24.01
N LYS A 287 5.22 24.53 24.37
CA LYS A 287 5.46 24.13 25.76
C LYS A 287 6.93 23.86 26.07
N ASN A 288 7.81 24.02 25.07
CA ASN A 288 9.24 23.71 25.17
C ASN A 288 9.49 22.28 25.70
N ILE A 289 8.63 21.33 25.30
CA ILE A 289 8.82 19.91 25.64
C ILE A 289 9.94 19.35 24.78
N LEU A 290 10.94 18.77 25.44
CA LEU A 290 12.04 18.09 24.79
C LEU A 290 11.67 16.62 24.57
N MET A 291 11.64 16.18 23.31
CA MET A 291 11.62 14.77 22.92
C MET A 291 12.97 14.48 22.27
N SER A 292 13.80 13.70 22.96
CA SER A 292 15.18 13.45 22.54
C SER A 292 15.30 12.18 21.70
N ASN A 293 14.40 11.22 21.91
CA ASN A 293 14.42 9.92 21.26
C ASN A 293 12.99 9.44 20.90
N PRO A 294 12.85 8.37 20.10
CA PRO A 294 11.56 7.82 19.70
C PRO A 294 10.67 7.33 20.86
N LYS A 295 11.27 6.87 21.96
CA LYS A 295 10.54 6.45 23.17
C LYS A 295 9.88 7.63 23.87
N ASP A 296 10.58 8.77 23.98
CA ASP A 296 10.00 10.01 24.51
C ASP A 296 8.78 10.44 23.67
N PHE A 297 8.86 10.31 22.35
CA PHE A 297 7.75 10.61 21.44
C PHE A 297 6.55 9.67 21.66
N TYR A 298 6.79 8.37 21.89
CA TYR A 298 5.76 7.41 22.25
C TYR A 298 5.09 7.73 23.58
N GLU A 299 5.86 7.97 24.64
CA GLU A 299 5.35 8.29 25.98
C GLU A 299 4.52 9.59 25.96
N PHE A 300 5.02 10.61 25.25
CA PHE A 300 4.28 11.85 25.01
C PHE A 300 2.95 11.56 24.29
N THR A 301 2.99 10.78 23.21
CA THR A 301 1.79 10.44 22.43
C THR A 301 0.75 9.72 23.29
N GLN A 302 1.17 8.71 24.05
CA GLN A 302 0.27 7.94 24.92
C GLN A 302 -0.40 8.84 25.96
N LYS A 303 0.38 9.68 26.65
CA LYS A 303 -0.15 10.64 27.63
C LYS A 303 -1.15 11.61 27.00
N GLN A 304 -0.79 12.18 25.85
CA GLN A 304 -1.65 13.17 25.19
C GLN A 304 -2.98 12.56 24.70
N GLN A 305 -2.94 11.34 24.15
CA GLN A 305 -4.15 10.65 23.69
C GLN A 305 -5.09 10.32 24.85
N LEU A 306 -4.54 9.89 25.99
CA LEU A 306 -5.32 9.65 27.21
C LEU A 306 -5.92 10.95 27.78
N GLU A 307 -5.16 12.03 27.83
CA GLU A 307 -5.66 13.34 28.26
C GLU A 307 -6.79 13.85 27.36
N THR A 308 -6.66 13.66 26.05
CA THR A 308 -7.67 14.07 25.07
C THR A 308 -8.95 13.25 25.23
N ALA A 309 -8.85 11.94 25.42
CA ALA A 309 -10.00 11.07 25.67
C ALA A 309 -10.78 11.51 26.93
N ARG A 310 -10.06 11.74 28.04
CA ARG A 310 -10.65 12.23 29.29
C ARG A 310 -11.40 13.55 29.11
N ARG A 311 -10.81 14.52 28.38
CA ARG A 311 -11.46 15.82 28.12
C ARG A 311 -12.72 15.70 27.25
N SER A 312 -12.78 14.68 26.39
CA SER A 312 -13.93 14.41 25.54
C SER A 312 -14.95 13.45 26.17
N ASN A 313 -14.82 13.11 27.45
CA ASN A 313 -15.64 12.08 28.14
C ASN A 313 -15.71 10.76 27.35
N LYS A 314 -14.59 10.36 26.74
CA LYS A 314 -14.43 9.07 26.05
C LYS A 314 -13.53 8.17 26.88
N ASP A 315 -13.90 6.89 26.96
CA ASP A 315 -13.11 5.89 27.68
C ASP A 315 -11.89 5.39 26.89
N ILE A 316 -11.85 5.66 25.59
CA ILE A 316 -10.87 5.10 24.65
C ILE A 316 -10.13 6.25 23.94
N PRO A 317 -8.80 6.18 23.79
CA PRO A 317 -8.03 7.18 23.05
C PRO A 317 -8.44 7.25 21.57
N GLY A 318 -8.27 8.43 20.96
CA GLY A 318 -8.52 8.61 19.54
C GLY A 318 -7.54 7.83 18.65
N VAL A 319 -6.31 7.64 19.14
CA VAL A 319 -5.27 6.78 18.54
C VAL A 319 -4.62 5.94 19.64
N HIS A 320 -4.58 4.62 19.45
CA HIS A 320 -3.84 3.70 20.30
C HIS A 320 -2.37 3.66 19.85
N ALA A 321 -1.47 4.13 20.71
CA ALA A 321 -0.04 4.11 20.43
C ALA A 321 0.61 2.84 20.99
N PHE A 322 1.51 2.25 20.20
CA PHE A 322 2.42 1.17 20.61
C PHE A 322 3.85 1.57 20.33
N PHE A 323 4.78 0.96 21.06
CA PHE A 323 6.21 1.11 20.80
C PHE A 323 6.78 -0.24 20.38
N LEU A 324 7.59 -0.25 19.33
CA LEU A 324 8.28 -1.43 18.82
C LEU A 324 9.77 -1.10 18.77
N GLU A 325 10.57 -1.80 19.58
CA GLU A 325 12.00 -1.54 19.68
C GLU A 325 12.74 -2.09 18.45
N SER A 326 13.76 -1.35 18.00
CA SER A 326 14.60 -1.74 16.87
C SER A 326 15.25 -3.11 17.05
N ASP A 327 15.62 -3.47 18.28
CA ASP A 327 16.17 -4.78 18.63
C ASP A 327 15.19 -5.92 18.30
N GLU A 328 13.88 -5.76 18.57
CA GLU A 328 12.87 -6.78 18.24
C GLU A 328 12.77 -7.02 16.72
N ILE A 329 12.97 -5.96 15.93
CA ILE A 329 12.92 -6.01 14.46
C ILE A 329 14.22 -6.62 13.91
N GLU A 330 15.37 -6.25 14.47
CA GLU A 330 16.66 -6.82 14.09
C GLU A 330 16.78 -8.30 14.46
N GLU A 331 16.22 -8.73 15.60
CA GLU A 331 16.12 -10.15 15.96
C GLU A 331 15.30 -10.93 14.92
N ALA A 332 14.14 -10.41 14.53
CA ALA A 332 13.31 -11.03 13.49
C ALA A 332 14.03 -11.08 12.12
N LYS A 333 14.76 -10.01 11.77
CA LYS A 333 15.57 -9.92 10.53
C LYS A 333 16.70 -10.95 10.54
N ASN A 334 17.39 -11.10 11.67
CA ASN A 334 18.45 -12.07 11.85
C ASN A 334 17.93 -13.51 11.76
N PHE A 335 16.78 -13.79 12.37
CA PHE A 335 16.12 -15.09 12.26
C PHE A 335 15.76 -15.42 10.81
N GLU A 336 15.16 -14.49 10.08
CA GLU A 336 14.83 -14.66 8.66
C GLU A 336 16.08 -14.99 7.83
N GLN A 337 17.18 -14.27 8.06
CA GLN A 337 18.45 -14.52 7.36
C GLN A 337 19.04 -15.89 7.69
N GLN A 338 18.97 -16.34 8.94
CA GLN A 338 19.44 -17.67 9.34
C GLN A 338 18.63 -18.77 8.65
N VAL A 339 17.31 -18.64 8.62
CA VAL A 339 16.41 -19.57 7.94
C VAL A 339 16.73 -19.63 6.44
N LYS A 340 16.87 -18.48 5.78
CA LYS A 340 17.27 -18.40 4.36
C LYS A 340 18.60 -19.09 4.09
N LYS A 341 19.61 -18.88 4.95
CA LYS A 341 20.92 -19.54 4.84
C LYS A 341 20.82 -21.06 5.01
N ALA A 342 20.01 -21.54 5.95
CA ALA A 342 19.80 -22.97 6.18
C ALA A 342 19.09 -23.66 4.99
N PHE A 343 18.11 -23.00 4.37
CA PHE A 343 17.48 -23.55 3.16
C PHE A 343 18.41 -23.53 1.93
N ALA A 344 19.24 -22.50 1.81
CA ALA A 344 20.23 -22.41 0.73
C ALA A 344 21.30 -23.51 0.86
N SER A 345 21.74 -23.82 2.07
CA SER A 345 22.71 -24.91 2.29
C SER A 345 22.11 -26.28 2.00
N ILE A 346 20.84 -26.54 2.35
CA ILE A 346 20.15 -27.80 2.02
C ILE A 346 20.02 -27.99 0.50
N ARG A 347 19.73 -26.92 -0.27
CA ARG A 347 19.68 -26.98 -1.74
C ARG A 347 21.03 -27.33 -2.37
N LEU A 348 22.15 -26.96 -1.76
CA LEU A 348 23.50 -27.29 -2.27
C LEU A 348 23.88 -28.76 -2.06
N TYR A 349 23.22 -29.49 -1.16
CA TYR A 349 23.47 -30.92 -0.93
C TYR A 349 22.55 -31.85 -1.73
N LEU A 350 21.58 -31.30 -2.47
CA LEU A 350 20.59 -32.04 -3.26
C LEU A 350 20.84 -31.97 -4.77
N TYR A 351 22.01 -31.50 -5.20
CA TYR A 351 22.47 -31.51 -6.60
C TYR A 351 23.74 -32.33 -6.76
#